data_AF-A0A7C8ZVG2-F1
#
_entry.id   AF-A0A7C8ZVG2-F1
#
_cell.length_a   1.000
_cell.length_b   1.000
_cell.length_c   1.000
_cell.angle_alpha   90.00
_cell.angle_beta   90.00
_cell.angle_gamma   90.00
#
_symmetry.space_group_name_H-M   'P 1'
#
loop_
_entity.id
_entity.type
_entity.pdbx_description
1 polymer ?
#
loop_
_entity_poly.entity_id
_entity_poly.type
_entity_poly.pdbx_seq_one_letter_code
_entity_poly.pdbx_strand_id
1 'polypeptide(L)'
;MGCDGSILLEDTSTMKGEKGANPNKNSLRGFEVVDAIKANVEQACPSTVSCTDILALAAREAVFLSGGPCYPLPMGRRDGLTASETAANQEIPSPLEPLDNITAKFTSKGLEKKDVVVL
;
A
#
# COMPACT_ATOMS: atom_id res chain seq x y z
N MET A 1 -0.62 -10.18 -2.77
CA MET A 1 -0.77 -8.71 -2.66
C MET A 1 0.12 -7.97 -3.66
N GLY A 2 -0.38 -6.84 -4.19
CA GLY A 2 0.35 -5.93 -5.08
C GLY A 2 -0.05 -4.48 -4.80
N CYS A 3 0.49 -3.53 -5.57
CA CYS A 3 0.11 -2.12 -5.48
C CYS A 3 -1.15 -1.86 -6.31
N ASP A 4 -2.30 -2.26 -5.77
CA ASP A 4 -3.61 -2.17 -6.43
C ASP A 4 -4.65 -1.39 -5.60
N GLY A 5 -4.25 -0.82 -4.46
CA GLY A 5 -5.16 -0.05 -3.61
C GLY A 5 -6.18 -0.89 -2.82
N SER A 6 -6.07 -2.23 -2.85
CA SER A 6 -6.90 -3.15 -2.06
C SER A 6 -6.98 -2.80 -0.57
N ILE A 7 -5.88 -2.30 0.01
CA ILE A 7 -5.80 -1.83 1.40
C ILE A 7 -6.75 -0.67 1.73
N LEU A 8 -7.19 0.09 0.73
CA LEU A 8 -8.11 1.22 0.91
C LEU A 8 -9.57 0.77 0.98
N LEU A 9 -9.88 -0.45 0.54
CA LEU A 9 -11.24 -0.99 0.51
C LEU A 9 -11.75 -1.27 1.93
N GLU A 10 -12.98 -0.86 2.19
CA GLU A 10 -13.70 -1.16 3.42
C GLU A 10 -14.34 -2.55 3.37
N ASP A 11 -14.70 -3.06 4.55
CA ASP A 11 -15.53 -4.27 4.67
C ASP A 11 -16.88 -4.06 3.98
N THR A 12 -17.35 -5.09 3.28
CA THR A 12 -18.70 -5.18 2.73
C THR A 12 -19.41 -6.41 3.26
N SER A 13 -20.68 -6.61 2.90
CA SER A 13 -21.43 -7.81 3.30
C SER A 13 -20.85 -9.12 2.75
N THR A 14 -20.03 -9.06 1.70
CA THR A 14 -19.49 -10.22 0.99
C THR A 14 -17.96 -10.30 0.99
N MET A 15 -17.27 -9.26 1.45
CA MET A 15 -15.82 -9.16 1.40
C MET A 15 -15.29 -8.50 2.68
N LYS A 16 -14.24 -9.09 3.25
CA LYS A 16 -13.45 -8.44 4.29
C LYS A 16 -12.28 -7.69 3.68
N GLY A 17 -12.17 -6.41 4.02
CA GLY A 17 -11.05 -5.55 3.70
C GLY A 17 -9.80 -5.94 4.47
N GLU A 18 -8.69 -5.29 4.15
CA GLU A 18 -7.38 -5.58 4.77
C GLU A 18 -7.11 -4.78 6.04
N LYS A 19 -7.91 -3.73 6.30
CA LYS A 19 -7.76 -2.87 7.48
C LYS A 19 -7.96 -3.63 8.79
N GLY A 20 -8.72 -4.73 8.75
CA GLY A 20 -8.96 -5.61 9.90
C GLY A 20 -7.80 -6.57 10.22
N ALA A 21 -6.85 -6.76 9.31
CA ALA A 21 -5.75 -7.71 9.49
C ALA A 21 -4.86 -7.31 10.68
N ASN A 22 -4.28 -8.30 11.38
CA ASN A 22 -3.42 -8.10 12.55
C ASN A 22 -2.31 -7.05 12.36
N PRO A 23 -1.55 -7.03 11.24
CA PRO A 23 -0.52 -6.01 11.04
C PRO A 23 -1.08 -4.59 10.82
N ASN A 24 -2.35 -4.46 10.42
CA ASN A 24 -2.95 -3.21 9.97
C ASN A 24 -3.84 -2.57 11.02
N LYS A 25 -4.62 -3.37 11.73
CA LYS A 25 -5.63 -2.93 12.70
C LYS A 25 -4.97 -2.17 13.85
N ASN A 26 -5.48 -0.98 14.15
CA ASN A 26 -4.94 -0.07 15.16
C ASN A 26 -3.46 0.32 14.93
N SER A 27 -2.98 0.23 13.69
CA SER A 27 -1.60 0.50 13.29
C SER A 27 -1.54 1.47 12.11
N LEU A 28 -2.13 1.09 10.96
CA LEU A 28 -2.20 1.94 9.78
C LEU A 28 -3.06 3.19 10.04
N ARG A 29 -2.68 4.29 9.37
CA ARG A 29 -3.27 5.63 9.50
C ARG A 29 -3.10 6.44 8.22
N GLY A 30 -3.82 7.56 8.09
CA GLY A 30 -3.71 8.46 6.93
C GLY A 30 -4.68 8.15 5.79
N PHE A 31 -5.71 7.32 6.03
CA PHE A 31 -6.76 7.04 5.05
C PHE A 31 -7.51 8.32 4.66
N GLU A 32 -7.80 9.16 5.65
CA GLU A 32 -8.45 10.46 5.50
C GLU A 32 -7.65 11.44 4.63
N VAL A 33 -6.31 11.34 4.64
CA VAL A 33 -5.45 12.15 3.78
C VAL A 33 -5.56 11.68 2.34
N VAL A 34 -5.58 10.36 2.12
CA VAL A 34 -5.78 9.77 0.77
C VAL A 34 -7.16 10.15 0.22
N ASP A 35 -8.21 10.10 1.04
CA ASP A 35 -9.56 10.52 0.65
C ASP A 35 -9.63 12.00 0.25
N ALA A 36 -8.98 12.88 1.02
CA ALA A 36 -8.90 14.30 0.69
C ALA A 36 -8.13 14.57 -0.62
N ILE A 37 -7.01 13.87 -0.84
CA ILE A 37 -6.27 13.95 -2.11
C ILE A 37 -7.17 13.47 -3.26
N LYS A 38 -7.82 12.32 -3.12
CA LYS A 38 -8.70 11.76 -4.15
C LYS A 38 -9.84 12.71 -4.49
N ALA A 39 -10.49 13.30 -3.48
CA ALA A 39 -11.57 14.27 -3.70
C ALA A 39 -11.10 15.50 -4.50
N ASN A 40 -9.92 16.04 -4.17
CA ASN A 40 -9.35 17.18 -4.90
C ASN A 40 -8.93 16.81 -6.32
N VAL A 41 -8.33 15.64 -6.50
CA VAL A 41 -7.93 15.14 -7.83
C VAL A 41 -9.14 14.89 -8.70
N GLU A 42 -10.21 14.29 -8.19
CA GLU A 42 -11.45 14.05 -8.94
C GLU A 42 -12.16 15.35 -9.34
N GLN A 43 -12.04 16.43 -8.57
CA GLN A 43 -12.54 17.75 -8.98
C GLN A 43 -11.77 18.31 -10.17
N ALA A 44 -10.46 18.05 -10.25
CA ALA A 44 -9.60 18.54 -11.32
C ALA A 44 -9.63 17.66 -12.58
N CYS A 45 -9.64 16.34 -12.40
CA CYS A 45 -9.63 15.35 -13.48
C CYS A 45 -10.49 14.12 -13.11
N PRO A 46 -11.81 14.19 -13.34
CA PRO A 46 -12.74 13.12 -13.00
C PRO A 46 -12.34 11.77 -13.60
N SER A 47 -12.41 10.71 -12.78
CA SER A 47 -12.25 9.30 -13.13
C SER A 47 -10.96 8.98 -13.91
N THR A 48 -9.91 9.75 -13.68
CA THR A 48 -8.66 9.66 -14.44
C THR A 48 -7.53 9.01 -13.63
N VAL A 49 -7.35 9.42 -12.37
CA VAL A 49 -6.23 8.98 -11.54
C VAL A 49 -6.70 7.88 -10.58
N SER A 50 -6.04 6.74 -10.58
CA SER A 50 -6.36 5.63 -9.67
C SER A 50 -5.97 5.95 -8.23
N CYS A 51 -6.70 5.38 -7.27
CA CYS A 51 -6.39 5.49 -5.85
C CYS A 51 -5.00 4.90 -5.54
N THR A 52 -4.62 3.82 -6.21
CA THR A 52 -3.30 3.22 -6.04
C THR A 52 -2.15 4.11 -6.53
N ASP A 53 -2.35 4.87 -7.62
CA ASP A 53 -1.35 5.84 -8.08
C ASP A 53 -1.27 7.06 -7.15
N ILE A 54 -2.40 7.49 -6.57
CA ILE A 54 -2.40 8.50 -5.49
C ILE A 54 -1.57 8.02 -4.30
N LEU A 55 -1.76 6.78 -3.85
CA LEU A 55 -1.02 6.24 -2.72
C LEU A 55 0.49 6.17 -3.01
N ALA A 56 0.86 5.73 -4.21
CA ALA A 56 2.26 5.65 -4.63
C ALA A 56 2.92 7.05 -4.74
N LEU A 57 2.19 8.05 -5.27
CA LEU A 57 2.66 9.44 -5.30
C LEU A 57 2.78 10.02 -3.90
N ALA A 58 1.77 9.83 -3.04
CA ALA A 58 1.79 10.32 -1.68
C ALA A 58 2.98 9.78 -0.89
N ALA A 59 3.33 8.50 -1.07
CA ALA A 59 4.52 7.91 -0.47
C ALA A 59 5.81 8.58 -0.98
N ARG A 60 5.96 8.80 -2.29
CA ARG A 60 7.12 9.49 -2.87
C ARG A 60 7.25 10.92 -2.36
N GLU A 61 6.14 11.66 -2.31
CA GLU A 61 6.13 13.03 -1.79
C GLU A 61 6.44 13.07 -0.29
N ALA A 62 5.95 12.11 0.51
CA ALA A 62 6.29 12.01 1.92
C ALA A 62 7.80 11.77 2.14
N VAL A 63 8.43 10.91 1.31
CA VAL A 63 9.89 10.71 1.33
C VAL A 63 10.63 12.01 0.99
N PHE A 64 10.22 12.70 -0.07
CA PHE A 64 10.83 13.96 -0.48
C PHE A 64 10.70 15.05 0.58
N LEU A 65 9.51 15.23 1.16
CA LEU A 65 9.25 16.20 2.23
C LEU A 65 10.02 15.88 3.52
N SER A 66 10.38 14.62 3.73
CA SER A 66 11.21 14.17 4.85
C SER A 66 12.73 14.32 4.59
N GLY A 67 13.13 14.93 3.47
CA GLY A 67 14.53 15.13 3.09
C GLY A 67 15.14 13.99 2.26
N GLY A 68 14.32 13.03 1.83
CA GLY A 68 14.73 11.94 0.94
C GLY A 68 14.83 12.36 -0.53
N PRO A 69 15.25 11.44 -1.41
CA PRO A 69 15.39 11.72 -2.83
C PRO A 69 14.03 11.92 -3.50
N CYS A 70 14.00 12.82 -4.48
CA CYS A 70 12.93 12.88 -5.47
C CYS A 70 13.28 11.97 -6.64
N TYR A 71 12.41 11.02 -6.97
CA TYR A 71 12.62 10.08 -8.07
C TYR A 71 11.38 10.01 -8.97
N PRO A 72 11.56 9.72 -10.28
CA PRO A 72 10.44 9.45 -11.18
C PRO A 72 9.66 8.23 -10.71
N LEU A 73 8.34 8.37 -10.60
CA LEU A 73 7.45 7.28 -10.24
C LEU A 73 6.66 6.83 -11.48
N PRO A 74 6.76 5.56 -11.91
CA PRO A 74 5.90 5.02 -12.95
C PRO A 74 4.42 5.10 -12.54
N MET A 75 3.58 5.55 -13.45
CA MET A 75 2.13 5.76 -13.25
C MET A 75 1.33 4.84 -14.19
N GLY A 76 0.02 4.76 -13.99
CA GLY A 76 -0.91 3.97 -14.81
C GLY A 76 -1.37 2.68 -14.13
N ARG A 77 -1.18 2.54 -12.81
CA ARG A 77 -1.75 1.41 -12.06
C ARG A 77 -3.28 1.55 -12.02
N ARG A 78 -3.99 0.43 -11.87
CA ARG A 78 -5.45 0.41 -11.75
C ARG A 78 -5.85 -0.12 -10.38
N ASP A 79 -6.96 0.40 -9.88
CA ASP A 79 -7.52 -0.02 -8.60
C ASP A 79 -8.07 -1.45 -8.70
N GLY A 80 -7.70 -2.28 -7.73
CA GLY A 80 -8.22 -3.61 -7.52
C GLY A 80 -9.67 -3.57 -7.05
N LEU A 81 -10.41 -4.65 -7.33
CA LEU A 81 -11.83 -4.78 -6.96
C LEU A 81 -12.04 -5.69 -5.74
N THR A 82 -10.96 -6.23 -5.19
CA THR A 82 -10.99 -7.20 -4.10
C THR A 82 -9.89 -6.89 -3.09
N ALA A 83 -10.14 -7.22 -1.83
CA ALA A 83 -9.17 -7.17 -0.75
C ALA A 83 -9.02 -8.56 -0.11
N SER A 84 -7.91 -8.80 0.59
CA SER A 84 -7.69 -10.08 1.27
C SER A 84 -7.06 -9.91 2.65
N GLU A 85 -7.91 -9.90 3.69
CA GLU A 85 -7.47 -9.92 5.10
C GLU A 85 -6.50 -11.09 5.38
N THR A 86 -6.79 -12.28 4.80
CA THR A 86 -5.92 -13.45 4.93
C THR A 86 -4.55 -13.22 4.32
N ALA A 87 -4.49 -12.67 3.10
CA ALA A 87 -3.21 -12.37 2.47
C ALA A 87 -2.43 -11.31 3.26
N ALA A 88 -3.08 -10.25 3.76
CA ALA A 88 -2.43 -9.26 4.61
C ALA A 88 -1.84 -9.88 5.89
N ASN A 89 -2.56 -10.80 6.54
CA ASN A 89 -2.06 -11.52 7.72
C ASN A 89 -0.88 -12.46 7.41
N GLN A 90 -0.80 -13.01 6.21
CA GLN A 90 0.23 -13.99 5.84
C GLN A 90 1.46 -13.33 5.20
N GLU A 91 1.26 -12.31 4.38
CA GLU A 91 2.29 -11.75 3.51
C GLU A 91 3.03 -10.56 4.13
N ILE A 92 2.45 -9.86 5.10
CA ILE A 92 3.15 -8.79 5.82
C ILE A 92 4.09 -9.43 6.86
N PRO A 93 5.38 -9.07 6.87
CA PRO A 93 6.33 -9.60 7.87
C PRO A 93 5.98 -9.13 9.29
N SER A 94 6.01 -10.04 10.25
CA SER A 94 5.94 -9.70 11.66
C SER A 94 7.29 -9.17 12.16
N PRO A 95 7.31 -8.20 13.09
CA PRO A 95 8.55 -7.73 13.72
C PRO A 95 9.25 -8.79 14.58
N LEU A 96 8.57 -9.92 14.86
CA LEU A 96 9.10 -11.05 15.63
C LEU A 96 9.58 -12.21 14.74
N GLU A 97 9.48 -12.09 13.41
CA GLU A 97 9.91 -13.14 12.49
C GLU A 97 11.44 -13.24 12.39
N PRO A 98 12.01 -14.46 12.27
CA PRO A 98 13.41 -14.63 11.89
C PRO A 98 13.71 -13.99 10.52
N LEU A 99 14.94 -13.51 10.34
CA LEU A 99 15.37 -12.84 9.11
C LEU A 99 15.14 -13.69 7.84
N ASP A 100 15.32 -15.01 7.92
CA ASP A 100 15.11 -15.91 6.79
C ASP A 100 13.65 -15.91 6.31
N ASN A 101 12.69 -15.81 7.24
CA ASN A 101 11.26 -15.73 6.92
C ASN A 101 10.91 -14.37 6.29
N ILE A 102 11.45 -13.28 6.83
CA ILE A 102 11.30 -11.93 6.26
C ILE A 102 11.86 -11.92 4.83
N THR A 103 13.06 -12.48 4.63
CA THR A 103 13.71 -12.57 3.32
C THR A 103 12.88 -13.40 2.34
N ALA A 104 12.29 -14.51 2.79
CA ALA A 104 11.43 -15.35 1.96
C ALA A 104 10.16 -14.60 1.51
N LYS A 105 9.55 -13.79 2.39
CA LYS A 105 8.40 -12.95 2.06
C LYS A 105 8.75 -11.88 1.01
N PHE A 106 9.88 -11.18 1.17
CA PHE A 106 10.36 -10.23 0.17
C PHE A 106 10.63 -10.91 -1.19
N THR A 107 11.30 -12.07 -1.17
CA THR A 107 11.58 -12.85 -2.39
C THR A 107 10.29 -13.30 -3.09
N SER A 108 9.24 -13.64 -2.33
CA SER A 108 7.92 -13.96 -2.89
C SER A 108 7.25 -12.79 -3.63
N LYS A 109 7.73 -11.56 -3.40
CA LYS A 109 7.30 -10.32 -4.08
C LYS A 109 8.23 -9.90 -5.21
N GLY A 110 9.20 -10.75 -5.57
CA GLY A 110 10.17 -10.45 -6.63
C GLY A 110 11.28 -9.48 -6.18
N LEU A 111 11.43 -9.26 -4.88
CA LEU A 111 12.47 -8.43 -4.29
C LEU A 111 13.70 -9.27 -3.90
N GLU A 112 14.87 -8.66 -3.89
CA GLU A 112 16.13 -9.32 -3.53
C GLU A 112 16.51 -9.10 -2.05
N LYS A 113 17.50 -9.84 -1.56
CA LYS A 113 17.98 -9.71 -0.16
C LYS A 113 18.41 -8.28 0.19
N LYS A 114 18.95 -7.54 -0.78
CA LYS A 114 19.32 -6.13 -0.58
C LYS A 114 18.10 -5.28 -0.23
N ASP A 115 16.94 -5.56 -0.84
CA ASP A 115 15.69 -4.83 -0.60
C ASP A 115 15.20 -5.01 0.84
N VAL A 116 15.50 -6.13 1.50
CA VAL A 116 15.21 -6.34 2.93
C VAL A 116 15.95 -5.34 3.84
N VAL A 117 17.07 -4.77 3.37
CA VAL A 117 17.89 -3.84 4.14
C VAL A 117 17.56 -2.38 3.81
N VAL A 118 17.18 -2.10 2.56
CA VAL A 118 16.95 -0.71 2.08
C VAL A 118 15.49 -0.26 2.14
N LEU A 119 14.54 -1.18 2.38
CA LEU A 119 13.11 -0.91 2.60
C LEU A 119 12.72 -1.30 4.03
#